data_AF-A0A6I6DPR5-F1
#
_entry.id   AF-A0A6I6DPR5-F1
#
_cell.length_a   1.000
_cell.length_b   1.000
_cell.length_c   1.000
_cell.angle_alpha   90.00
_cell.angle_beta   90.00
_cell.angle_gamma   90.00
#
_symmetry.space_group_name_H-M   'P 1'
#
loop_
_entity.id
_entity.type
_entity.pdbx_description
1 polymer ?
#
loop_
_entity_poly.entity_id
_entity_poly.type
_entity_poly.pdbx_seq_one_letter_code
_entity_poly.pdbx_strand_id
1 'polypeptide(L)'
;MEKDKAHVTTETVHYRLQSLEAAISYAIASISLQMPAVKSDVVDALKRDALNNGDLPAAQKALNDLANQIDAIKVYPKNSSHH
;
A
#
# COMPACT_ATOMS: atom_id res chain seq x y z
N MET A 1 -34.56 -18.73 0.36
CA MET A 1 -33.23 -18.85 1.01
C MET A 1 -32.61 -17.46 0.98
N GLU A 2 -32.52 -16.79 2.13
CA GLU A 2 -32.07 -15.38 2.22
C GLU A 2 -30.91 -15.24 3.22
N LYS A 3 -30.02 -16.24 3.26
CA LYS A 3 -28.92 -16.36 4.21
C LYS A 3 -27.55 -16.11 3.55
N ASP A 4 -27.38 -15.02 2.80
CA ASP A 4 -26.06 -14.71 2.23
C ASP A 4 -25.81 -13.22 1.97
N LYS A 5 -26.50 -12.32 2.69
CA LYS A 5 -26.06 -10.91 2.72
C LYS A 5 -25.12 -10.74 3.91
N ALA A 6 -23.82 -10.78 3.62
CA ALA A 6 -22.80 -10.39 4.59
C ALA A 6 -23.19 -9.04 5.19
N HIS A 7 -23.38 -8.99 6.51
CA HIS A 7 -23.76 -7.77 7.20
C HIS A 7 -22.54 -6.84 7.18
N VAL A 8 -22.51 -5.91 6.22
CA VAL A 8 -21.43 -4.95 6.08
C VAL A 8 -21.57 -3.89 7.17
N THR A 9 -20.87 -4.09 8.28
CA THR A 9 -20.74 -3.08 9.33
C THR A 9 -19.56 -2.16 9.04
N THR A 10 -19.57 -0.96 9.61
CA THR A 10 -18.44 -0.01 9.57
C THR A 10 -17.14 -0.68 10.04
N GLU A 11 -17.24 -1.53 11.07
CA GLU A 11 -16.12 -2.33 11.60
C GLU A 11 -15.58 -3.32 10.56
N THR A 12 -16.48 -4.03 9.87
CA THR A 12 -16.09 -4.99 8.83
C THR A 12 -15.41 -4.29 7.65
N VAL A 13 -15.85 -3.08 7.30
CA VAL A 13 -15.20 -2.24 6.27
C VAL A 13 -13.83 -1.76 6.75
N HIS A 14 -13.73 -1.30 8.00
CA HIS A 14 -12.47 -0.86 8.60
C HIS A 14 -11.40 -1.96 8.60
N TYR A 15 -11.74 -3.17 9.07
CA TYR A 15 -10.81 -4.29 9.08
C TYR A 15 -10.40 -4.75 7.68
N ARG A 16 -11.31 -4.66 6.69
CA ARG A 16 -10.99 -4.95 5.29
C ARG A 16 -10.00 -3.93 4.73
N LEU A 17 -10.16 -2.65 5.04
CA LEU A 17 -9.25 -1.59 4.62
C LEU A 17 -7.86 -1.77 5.25
N GLN A 18 -7.78 -2.04 6.56
CA GLN A 18 -6.51 -2.32 7.24
C GLN A 18 -5.81 -3.56 6.67
N SER A 19 -6.57 -4.64 6.40
CA SER A 19 -6.02 -5.86 5.81
C SER A 19 -5.47 -5.62 4.40
N LEU A 20 -6.17 -4.79 3.62
CA LEU A 20 -5.72 -4.40 2.28
C LEU A 20 -4.46 -3.54 2.34
N GLU A 21 -4.40 -2.56 3.23
CA GLU A 21 -3.21 -1.72 3.47
C GLU A 21 -1.99 -2.58 3.83
N ALA A 22 -2.17 -3.53 4.77
CA ALA A 22 -1.11 -4.45 5.17
C ALA A 22 -0.64 -5.36 4.02
N ALA A 23 -1.57 -5.88 3.22
CA ALA A 23 -1.24 -6.74 2.08
C ALA A 23 -0.47 -5.98 0.98
N ILE A 24 -0.87 -4.74 0.69
CA ILE A 24 -0.19 -3.88 -0.29
C ILE A 24 1.21 -3.52 0.21
N SER A 25 1.34 -3.09 1.47
CA SER A 25 2.64 -2.80 2.09
C SER A 25 3.57 -4.02 2.07
N TYR A 26 3.06 -5.22 2.34
CA TYR A 26 3.84 -6.47 2.25
C TYR A 26 4.26 -6.81 0.81
N ALA A 27 3.35 -6.73 -0.15
CA ALA A 27 3.65 -7.00 -1.55
C ALA A 27 4.75 -6.07 -2.07
N ILE A 28 4.65 -4.78 -1.72
CA ILE A 28 5.64 -3.79 -2.14
C ILE A 28 6.96 -3.99 -1.41
N ALA A 29 6.98 -4.32 -0.12
CA ALA A 29 8.20 -4.70 0.59
C ALA A 29 8.91 -5.89 -0.08
N SER A 30 8.15 -6.93 -0.42
CA SER A 30 8.63 -8.14 -1.07
C SER A 30 9.21 -7.87 -2.48
N ILE A 31 8.57 -6.99 -3.25
CA ILE A 31 9.03 -6.57 -4.58
C ILE A 31 10.23 -5.62 -4.46
N SER A 32 10.22 -4.67 -3.52
CA SER A 32 11.28 -3.67 -3.35
C SER A 32 12.64 -4.31 -2.99
N LEU A 33 12.63 -5.44 -2.27
CA LEU A 33 13.83 -6.23 -2.01
C LEU A 33 14.44 -6.88 -3.26
N GLN A 34 13.67 -7.04 -4.33
CA GLN A 34 14.08 -7.69 -5.57
C GLN A 34 14.29 -6.68 -6.71
N MET A 35 13.53 -5.57 -6.71
CA MET A 35 13.52 -4.56 -7.78
C MET A 35 13.27 -3.15 -7.21
N PRO A 36 14.33 -2.38 -6.88
CA PRO A 36 14.21 -1.04 -6.31
C PRO A 36 13.47 -0.04 -7.22
N ALA A 37 13.55 -0.20 -8.55
CA ALA A 37 12.84 0.66 -9.49
C ALA A 37 11.30 0.55 -9.34
N VAL A 38 10.79 -0.66 -9.09
CA VAL A 38 9.35 -0.88 -8.93
C VAL A 38 8.81 -0.19 -7.67
N LYS A 39 9.63 -0.09 -6.60
CA LYS A 39 9.29 0.71 -5.43
C LYS A 39 9.02 2.17 -5.81
N SER A 40 9.93 2.77 -6.59
CA SER A 40 9.80 4.17 -7.03
C SER A 40 8.55 4.36 -7.89
N ASP A 41 8.32 3.48 -8.85
CA ASP A 41 7.16 3.55 -9.75
C ASP A 41 5.84 3.50 -8.98
N VAL A 42 5.75 2.65 -7.95
CA VAL A 42 4.56 2.52 -7.11
C VAL A 42 4.36 3.74 -6.23
N VAL A 43 5.42 4.28 -5.60
CA VAL A 43 5.34 5.52 -4.81
C VAL A 43 4.86 6.68 -5.68
N ASP A 44 5.40 6.81 -6.88
CA ASP A 44 5.03 7.87 -7.81
C ASP A 44 3.59 7.72 -8.31
N ALA A 45 3.14 6.49 -8.57
CA ALA A 45 1.75 6.20 -8.93
C ALA A 45 0.79 6.59 -7.80
N LEU A 46 1.07 6.20 -6.56
CA LEU A 46 0.24 6.55 -5.40
C LEU A 46 0.16 8.05 -5.17
N LYS A 47 1.28 8.78 -5.32
CA LYS A 47 1.30 10.25 -5.23
C LYS A 47 0.51 10.91 -6.35
N ARG A 48 0.60 10.42 -7.59
CA ARG A 48 -0.22 10.91 -8.71
C ARG A 48 -1.71 10.68 -8.46
N ASP A 49 -2.08 9.50 -7.97
CA ASP A 49 -3.48 9.20 -7.66
C ASP A 49 -3.99 10.05 -6.49
N ALA A 50 -3.15 10.36 -5.50
CA ALA A 50 -3.50 11.29 -4.42
C ALA A 50 -3.79 12.71 -4.94
N LEU A 51 -3.08 13.16 -5.99
CA LEU A 51 -3.35 14.44 -6.66
C LEU A 51 -4.65 14.39 -7.48
N ASN A 52 -4.91 13.27 -8.16
CA ASN A 52 -6.13 13.08 -8.95
C ASN A 52 -7.40 12.95 -8.08
N ASN A 53 -7.25 12.61 -6.80
CA ASN A 53 -8.33 12.53 -5.82
C ASN A 53 -8.40 13.79 -4.92
N GLY A 54 -8.00 14.96 -5.43
CA GLY A 54 -7.96 16.21 -4.67
C GLY A 54 -9.28 16.63 -4.02
N ASP A 55 -10.42 16.21 -4.60
CA ASP A 55 -11.76 16.48 -4.07
C ASP A 55 -12.16 15.58 -2.89
N LEU A 56 -11.34 14.57 -2.56
CA LEU A 56 -11.58 13.58 -1.51
C LEU A 56 -10.41 13.58 -0.50
N PRO A 57 -10.41 14.48 0.51
CA PRO A 57 -9.29 14.64 1.44
C PRO A 57 -8.90 13.37 2.18
N ALA A 58 -9.88 12.51 2.52
CA ALA A 58 -9.62 11.23 3.18
C ALA A 58 -8.88 10.24 2.27
N ALA A 59 -9.23 10.19 0.98
CA ALA A 59 -8.57 9.33 0.00
C ALA A 59 -7.16 9.83 -0.29
N GLN A 60 -6.98 11.15 -0.45
CA GLN A 60 -5.67 11.76 -0.62
C GLN A 60 -4.74 11.47 0.57
N LYS A 61 -5.26 11.57 1.81
CA LYS A 61 -4.49 11.23 3.01
C LYS A 61 -4.07 9.76 3.02
N ALA A 62 -5.00 8.83 2.77
CA ALA A 62 -4.71 7.40 2.77
C ALA A 62 -3.65 7.01 1.71
N LEU A 63 -3.74 7.56 0.50
CA LEU A 63 -2.78 7.29 -0.57
C LEU A 63 -1.39 7.83 -0.24
N ASN A 64 -1.30 9.04 0.34
CA ASN A 64 -0.02 9.61 0.77
C ASN A 64 0.59 8.85 1.95
N ASP A 65 -0.22 8.45 2.94
CA ASP A 65 0.25 7.66 4.08
C ASP A 65 0.82 6.32 3.63
N LEU A 66 0.14 5.63 2.70
CA LEU A 66 0.62 4.39 2.11
C LEU A 66 1.93 4.60 1.32
N ALA A 67 2.00 5.63 0.48
CA ALA A 67 3.21 5.97 -0.27
C ALA A 67 4.41 6.21 0.66
N ASN A 68 4.19 6.92 1.78
CA ASN A 68 5.22 7.17 2.78
C ASN A 68 5.67 5.90 3.50
N GLN A 69 4.74 5.00 3.86
CA GLN A 69 5.06 3.71 4.47
C GLN A 69 5.95 2.87 3.54
N ILE A 70 5.60 2.82 2.25
CA ILE A 70 6.38 2.13 1.22
C ILE A 70 7.77 2.74 1.07
N ASP A 71 7.86 4.07 0.99
CA ASP A 71 9.13 4.77 0.79
C ASP A 71 10.08 4.58 1.98
N ALA A 72 9.55 4.49 3.20
CA ALA A 72 10.29 4.21 4.42
C ALA A 72 10.89 2.78 4.47
N ILE A 73 10.46 1.86 3.62
CA ILE A 73 11.03 0.50 3.55
C ILE A 73 12.47 0.61 3.04
N LYS A 74 13.41 0.30 3.95
CA LYS A 74 14.84 0.18 3.63
C LYS A 74 15.05 -1.08 2.78
N VAL A 75 15.46 -0.88 1.54
CA VAL A 75 15.93 -1.96 0.68
C VAL A 75 17.37 -2.24 1.03
N TYR A 76 17.64 -3.37 1.68
CA TYR A 76 19.00 -3.84 1.91
C TYR A 76 19.44 -4.64 0.68
N PRO A 77 20.54 -4.28 0.01
CA PRO A 77 21.06 -5.08 -1.09
C PRO A 77 21.39 -6.49 -0.58
N LYS A 78 20.93 -7.53 -1.28
CA LYS A 78 21.33 -8.91 -0.99
C LYS A 78 22.82 -9.05 -1.26
N ASN A 79 23.60 -9.08 -0.18
CA ASN A 79 25.02 -9.46 -0.09
C ASN A 79 25.97 -8.81 -1.12
N SER A 80 26.76 -7.85 -0.65
CA SER A 80 28.17 -7.76 -1.02
C SER A 80 28.86 -9.07 -0.61
N SER A 81 28.82 -10.08 -1.48
CA SER A 81 29.68 -11.25 -1.38
C SER A 81 31.10 -10.77 -1.71
N HIS A 82 31.87 -10.43 -0.68
CA HIS A 82 33.32 -10.41 -0.77
C HIS A 82 33.80 -11.82 -0.47
N HIS A 83 34.31 -12.48 -1.50
CA HIS A 83 35.15 -13.66 -1.41
C HIS A 83 36.37 -13.44 -2.29
#